data_AF-A0A921T492-F1
#
_entry.id   AF-A0A921T492-F1
#
_cell.length_a   1.000
_cell.length_b   1.000
_cell.length_c   1.000
_cell.angle_alpha   90.00
_cell.angle_beta   90.00
_cell.angle_gamma   90.00
#
_symmetry.space_group_name_H-M   'P 1'
#
loop_
_entity.id
_entity.type
_entity.pdbx_description
1 polymer ?
#
loop_
_entity_poly.entity_id
_entity_poly.type
_entity_poly.pdbx_seq_one_letter_code
_entity_poly.pdbx_strand_id
1 'polypeptide(L)'
;MDLSTVTVILALFIIAMLIFLLLTRHKEPKPPIDIATAYPHVEELVKQAFAAGTNEVKIVKMVREQTGAGLLEAKLYVDEVKASIQ
;
A
#
# COMPACT_ATOMS: atom_id res chain seq x y z
N MET A 1 -5.52 -46.18 -6.36
CA MET A 1 -5.65 -44.87 -7.03
C MET A 1 -5.46 -45.11 -8.51
N ASP A 2 -6.51 -44.93 -9.28
CA ASP A 2 -6.45 -45.15 -10.72
C ASP A 2 -5.58 -44.08 -11.37
N LEU A 3 -4.78 -44.45 -12.37
CA LEU A 3 -3.87 -43.54 -13.08
C LEU A 3 -4.61 -42.27 -13.56
N SER A 4 -5.87 -42.42 -13.98
CA SER A 4 -6.76 -41.33 -14.36
C SER A 4 -7.01 -40.34 -13.21
N THR A 5 -7.22 -40.82 -11.98
CA THR A 5 -7.44 -39.95 -10.82
C THR A 5 -6.18 -39.15 -10.44
N VAL A 6 -5.00 -39.76 -10.57
CA VAL A 6 -3.71 -39.08 -10.35
C VAL A 6 -3.51 -37.94 -11.35
N THR A 7 -3.79 -38.20 -12.63
CA THR A 7 -3.60 -37.19 -13.69
C THR A 7 -4.52 -35.97 -13.51
N VAL A 8 -5.77 -36.18 -13.09
CA VAL A 8 -6.73 -35.09 -12.85
C VAL A 8 -6.29 -34.23 -11.66
N ILE A 9 -5.84 -34.85 -10.57
CA ILE A 9 -5.36 -34.11 -9.39
C ILE A 9 -4.14 -33.27 -9.73
N LEU A 10 -3.17 -33.83 -10.46
CA LEU A 10 -1.97 -33.10 -10.89
C LEU A 10 -2.32 -31.91 -11.79
N ALA A 11 -3.24 -32.11 -12.74
CA ALA A 11 -3.71 -31.04 -13.63
C ALA A 11 -4.38 -29.90 -12.84
N LEU A 12 -5.25 -30.22 -11.88
CA LEU A 12 -5.88 -29.22 -11.01
C LEU A 12 -4.86 -28.45 -10.18
N PHE A 13 -3.82 -29.13 -9.68
CA PHE A 13 -2.76 -28.50 -8.90
C PHE A 13 -1.94 -27.53 -9.76
N ILE A 14 -1.59 -27.92 -10.98
CA ILE A 14 -0.86 -27.06 -11.94
C ILE A 14 -1.72 -25.85 -12.33
N ILE A 15 -3.01 -26.04 -12.60
CA ILE A 15 -3.94 -24.95 -12.92
C ILE A 15 -4.07 -24.00 -11.73
N ALA A 16 -4.26 -24.52 -10.52
CA ALA A 16 -4.33 -23.71 -9.30
C ALA A 16 -3.03 -22.95 -9.05
N MET A 17 -1.87 -23.58 -9.28
CA MET A 17 -0.56 -22.95 -9.18
C MET A 17 -0.39 -21.83 -10.21
N LEU A 18 -0.82 -22.05 -11.47
CA LEU A 18 -0.79 -21.04 -12.52
C LEU A 18 -1.71 -19.87 -12.19
N ILE A 19 -2.94 -20.13 -11.73
CA ILE A 19 -3.87 -19.10 -11.26
C ILE A 19 -3.26 -18.32 -10.10
N PHE A 20 -2.69 -19.00 -9.11
CA PHE A 20 -2.02 -18.36 -7.99
C PHE A 20 -0.81 -17.51 -8.44
N LEU A 21 -0.02 -18.00 -9.40
CA LEU A 21 1.12 -17.28 -9.96
C LEU A 21 0.65 -16.05 -10.76
N LEU A 22 -0.46 -16.16 -11.49
CA LEU A 22 -1.06 -15.03 -12.20
C LEU A 22 -1.66 -13.99 -11.23
N LEU A 23 -2.30 -14.44 -10.16
CA LEU A 23 -2.85 -13.56 -9.12
C LEU A 23 -1.77 -12.88 -8.28
N THR A 24 -0.63 -13.53 -8.06
CA THR A 24 0.51 -12.94 -7.33
C THR A 24 1.37 -12.02 -8.18
N ARG A 25 1.32 -12.15 -9.52
CA ARG A 25 2.05 -11.27 -10.46
C ARG A 25 1.47 -9.86 -10.65
N HIS A 26 0.33 -9.53 -10.04
CA HIS A 26 -0.34 -8.23 -10.24
C HIS A 26 -0.20 -7.22 -9.09
N LYS A 27 0.74 -7.42 -8.15
CA LYS A 27 1.22 -6.30 -7.32
C LYS A 27 2.36 -5.61 -8.04
N GLU A 28 2.04 -4.94 -9.15
CA GLU A 28 2.84 -3.81 -9.59
C GLU A 28 3.01 -2.89 -8.37
N PRO A 29 4.23 -2.68 -7.85
CA PRO A 29 4.43 -1.71 -6.79
C PRO A 29 3.93 -0.38 -7.35
N LYS A 30 2.86 0.16 -6.76
CA LYS A 30 2.36 1.49 -7.12
C LYS A 30 3.58 2.41 -7.11
N PRO A 31 3.89 3.09 -8.24
CA PRO A 31 5.09 3.90 -8.32
C PRO A 31 5.05 4.87 -7.15
N PRO A 32 6.13 5.00 -6.36
CA PRO A 32 6.13 5.82 -5.17
C PRO A 32 5.67 7.23 -5.59
N ILE A 33 4.46 7.60 -5.17
CA ILE A 33 4.00 8.97 -5.31
C ILE A 33 4.90 9.74 -4.38
N ASP A 34 5.76 10.56 -4.96
CA ASP A 34 6.58 11.48 -4.19
C ASP A 34 5.67 12.60 -3.69
N ILE A 35 5.00 12.33 -2.55
CA ILE A 35 3.98 13.19 -1.95
C ILE A 35 4.56 14.59 -1.69
N ALA A 36 5.85 14.67 -1.34
CA ALA A 36 6.56 15.92 -1.09
C ALA A 36 6.62 16.82 -2.33
N THR A 37 6.93 16.26 -3.50
CA THR A 37 7.05 17.05 -4.74
C THR A 37 5.71 17.28 -5.43
N ALA A 38 4.80 16.30 -5.38
CA ALA A 38 3.49 16.39 -6.00
C ALA A 38 2.51 17.30 -5.21
N TYR A 39 2.62 17.33 -3.87
CA TYR A 39 1.69 18.04 -3.00
C TYR A 39 2.44 18.84 -1.91
N PRO A 40 3.08 19.95 -2.26
CA PRO A 40 3.88 20.74 -1.31
C PRO A 40 3.06 21.30 -0.13
N HIS A 41 1.74 21.40 -0.28
CA HIS A 41 0.83 21.86 0.79
C HIS A 41 0.49 20.77 1.81
N VAL A 42 0.72 19.48 1.49
CA VAL A 42 0.37 18.38 2.38
C VAL A 42 1.33 18.29 3.55
N GLU A 43 2.61 18.64 3.36
CA GLU A 43 3.60 18.68 4.44
C GLU A 43 3.19 19.65 5.55
N GLU A 44 2.79 20.85 5.16
CA GLU A 44 2.34 21.90 6.07
C GLU A 44 1.07 21.48 6.82
N LEU A 45 0.11 20.85 6.12
CA LEU A 45 -1.10 20.29 6.74
C LEU A 45 -0.77 19.21 7.78
N VAL A 46 0.18 18.31 7.48
CA VAL A 46 0.61 17.26 8.40
C VAL A 46 1.26 17.87 9.64
N LYS A 47 2.17 18.85 9.47
CA LYS A 47 2.80 19.57 10.59
C LYS A 47 1.77 20.29 11.46
N GLN A 48 0.82 21.00 10.86
CA GLN A 48 -0.27 21.66 11.59
C GLN A 48 -1.14 20.66 12.33
N ALA A 49 -1.45 19.51 11.73
CA ALA A 49 -2.25 18.47 12.38
C ALA A 49 -1.52 17.87 13.59
N PHE A 50 -0.21 17.64 13.50
CA PHE A 50 0.60 17.22 14.64
C PHE A 50 0.67 18.30 15.73
N ALA A 51 0.86 19.56 15.37
CA ALA A 51 0.87 20.67 16.32
C ALA A 51 -0.48 20.84 17.05
N ALA A 52 -1.59 20.55 16.36
CA ALA A 52 -2.94 20.53 16.94
C ALA A 52 -3.22 19.29 17.83
N GLY A 53 -2.26 18.37 18.00
CA GLY A 53 -2.44 17.14 18.77
C GLY A 53 -3.33 16.11 18.09
N THR A 54 -3.48 16.18 16.76
CA THR A 54 -4.29 15.23 16.01
C THR A 54 -3.67 13.83 16.05
N ASN A 55 -4.50 12.80 16.21
CA ASN A 55 -4.03 11.42 16.18
C ASN A 55 -3.45 11.06 14.80
N GLU A 56 -2.29 10.38 14.80
CA GLU A 56 -1.55 9.93 13.61
C GLU A 56 -2.44 9.19 12.59
N VAL A 57 -3.37 8.34 13.06
CA VAL A 57 -4.28 7.60 12.17
C VAL A 57 -5.17 8.55 11.35
N LYS A 58 -5.62 9.66 11.95
CA LYS A 58 -6.40 10.68 11.25
C LYS A 58 -5.54 11.48 10.27
N ILE A 59 -4.30 11.75 10.62
CA ILE A 59 -3.34 12.43 9.75
C ILE A 59 -3.06 11.57 8.51
N VAL A 60 -2.78 10.28 8.69
CA VAL A 60 -2.61 9.34 7.56
C VAL A 60 -3.86 9.28 6.69
N LYS A 61 -5.05 9.27 7.28
CA LYS A 61 -6.31 9.31 6.51
C LYS A 61 -6.43 10.60 5.69
N MET A 62 -6.12 11.75 6.28
CA MET A 62 -6.13 13.04 5.59
C MET A 62 -5.16 13.05 4.41
N VAL A 63 -3.93 12.58 4.59
CA VAL A 63 -2.93 12.49 3.51
C VAL A 63 -3.45 11.62 2.37
N ARG A 64 -4.08 10.49 2.67
CA ARG A 64 -4.68 9.61 1.64
C ARG A 64 -5.82 10.28 0.88
N GLU A 65 -6.66 11.05 1.57
CA GLU A 65 -7.78 11.76 0.95
C GLU A 65 -7.30 12.89 0.02
N GLN A 66 -6.23 13.59 0.38
CA GLN A 66 -5.66 14.69 -0.42
C GLN A 66 -4.84 14.20 -1.61
N THR A 67 -4.12 13.08 -1.47
CA THR A 67 -3.14 12.61 -2.46
C THR A 67 -3.59 11.39 -3.26
N GLY A 68 -4.60 10.66 -2.78
CA GLY A 68 -4.96 9.35 -3.33
C GLY A 68 -3.90 8.26 -3.09
N ALA A 69 -2.93 8.50 -2.20
CA ALA A 69 -1.86 7.56 -1.88
C ALA A 69 -2.38 6.27 -1.23
N GLY A 70 -1.63 5.18 -1.43
CA GLY A 70 -1.85 3.93 -0.72
C GLY A 70 -1.69 4.10 0.79
N LEU A 71 -2.25 3.17 1.58
CA LEU A 71 -2.14 3.23 3.05
C LEU A 71 -0.67 3.23 3.51
N LEU A 72 0.16 2.40 2.87
CA LEU A 72 1.59 2.29 3.19
C LEU A 72 2.33 3.60 2.87
N GLU A 73 2.14 4.14 1.67
CA GLU A 73 2.77 5.40 1.22
C GLU A 73 2.41 6.57 2.14
N ALA A 74 1.12 6.74 2.43
CA ALA A 74 0.66 7.81 3.31
C ALA A 74 1.20 7.66 4.74
N LYS A 75 1.32 6.43 5.25
CA LYS A 75 1.91 6.21 6.56
C LYS A 75 3.41 6.53 6.58
N LEU A 76 4.16 6.04 5.60
CA LEU A 76 5.60 6.33 5.48
C LEU A 76 5.85 7.85 5.42
N TYR A 77 5.07 8.57 4.62
CA TYR A 77 5.17 10.02 4.53
C TYR A 77 4.87 10.73 5.86
N VAL A 78 3.80 10.34 6.55
CA VAL A 78 3.47 10.91 7.86
C VAL A 78 4.56 10.62 8.90
N ASP A 79 5.15 9.42 8.87
CA ASP A 79 6.25 9.04 9.75
C ASP A 79 7.53 9.83 9.46
N GLU A 80 7.85 10.09 8.19
CA GLU A 80 8.97 10.95 7.77
C GLU A 80 8.77 12.41 8.24
N VAL A 81 7.58 12.97 8.03
CA VAL A 81 7.28 14.32 8.51
C VAL A 81 7.37 14.36 10.02
N LYS A 82 6.81 13.38 10.75
CA LYS A 82 6.91 13.27 12.20
C LYS A 82 8.36 13.26 12.69
N ALA A 83 9.24 12.53 12.00
CA ALA A 83 10.68 12.51 12.31
C ALA A 83 11.37 13.86 12.07
N SER A 84 10.83 14.72 11.20
CA SER A 84 11.38 16.07 10.94
C SER A 84 10.95 17.12 11.97
N ILE A 85 9.84 16.90 12.70
CA ILE A 85 9.28 17.82 13.72
C ILE A 85 9.64 17.42 15.15
N GLN A 86 10.15 16.21 15.37
CA GLN A 86 10.54 15.67 16.68
C GLN A 86 12.02 15.90 16.97
#